data_AF-A0A9Q1ME88-F1
#
_entry.id   AF-A0A9Q1ME88-F1
#
_cell.length_a   1.000
_cell.length_b   1.000
_cell.length_c   1.000
_cell.angle_alpha   90.00
_cell.angle_beta   90.00
_cell.angle_gamma   90.00
#
_symmetry.space_group_name_H-M   'P 1'
#
loop_
_entity.id
_entity.type
_entity.pdbx_description
1 polymer ?
#
loop_
_entity_poly.entity_id
_entity_poly.type
_entity_poly.pdbx_seq_one_letter_code
_entity_poly.pdbx_strand_id
1 'polypeptide(L)'
;MEETVEEFSNNGADPLAVSLYQMDLDRTLFLLRSYLRTRLQKIESYAFHIQKTSDLWNRLSKQEQKFTERCIDDMEQHLDQSVLSKLPHGFKSHLKQSSLSLADDMVPDPQLDQYVICRSKRFLGSFQLDDSGEEPVNIEANDLYALPYKSIKPLVESGQIDLI
;
A
#
# COMPACT_ATOMS: atom_id res chain seq x y z
N MET A 1 -24.16 -9.72 -23.49
CA MET A 1 -24.80 -10.20 -22.25
C MET A 1 -23.77 -11.10 -21.62
N GLU A 2 -23.17 -10.71 -20.50
CA GLU A 2 -22.21 -11.57 -19.79
C GLU A 2 -23.01 -12.64 -19.06
N GLU A 3 -22.92 -13.89 -19.51
CA GLU A 3 -23.51 -15.04 -18.80
C GLU A 3 -22.64 -15.38 -17.59
N THR A 4 -23.29 -15.64 -16.46
CA THR A 4 -22.61 -16.16 -15.27
C THR A 4 -22.24 -17.63 -15.46
N VAL A 5 -21.22 -18.11 -14.75
CA VAL A 5 -20.81 -19.54 -14.83
C VAL A 5 -21.94 -20.48 -14.40
N GLU A 6 -22.83 -20.01 -13.52
CA GLU A 6 -24.04 -20.72 -13.10
C GLU A 6 -25.07 -20.85 -14.24
N GLU A 7 -25.27 -19.79 -15.03
CA GLU A 7 -26.12 -19.83 -16.23
C GLU A 7 -25.52 -20.73 -17.33
N PHE A 8 -24.19 -20.70 -17.47
CA PHE A 8 -23.47 -21.55 -18.43
C PHE A 8 -23.58 -23.05 -18.08
N SER A 9 -23.53 -23.39 -16.78
CA SER A 9 -23.74 -24.75 -16.30
C SER A 9 -25.17 -25.25 -16.53
N ASN A 10 -26.17 -24.36 -16.45
CA ASN A 10 -27.58 -24.71 -16.65
C ASN A 10 -27.95 -24.91 -18.13
N ASN A 11 -27.16 -24.36 -19.05
CA ASN A 11 -27.36 -24.48 -20.50
C ASN A 11 -26.82 -25.81 -21.09
N GLY A 12 -26.41 -26.76 -20.26
CA GLY A 12 -25.87 -28.05 -20.71
C GLY A 12 -24.49 -27.95 -21.36
N ALA A 13 -23.72 -26.92 -21.01
CA ALA A 13 -22.34 -26.76 -21.45
C ALA A 13 -21.45 -27.92 -20.98
N ASP A 14 -20.35 -28.16 -21.71
CA ASP A 14 -19.36 -29.18 -21.34
C ASP A 14 -18.88 -28.97 -19.89
N PRO A 15 -19.05 -29.96 -18.99
CA PRO A 15 -18.61 -29.85 -17.59
C PRO A 15 -17.14 -29.45 -17.43
N LEU A 16 -16.28 -29.83 -18.39
CA LEU A 16 -14.87 -29.42 -18.38
C LEU A 16 -14.71 -27.92 -18.63
N ALA A 17 -15.49 -27.34 -19.54
CA ALA A 17 -15.45 -25.91 -19.83
C ALA A 17 -15.93 -25.08 -18.63
N VAL A 18 -17.03 -25.52 -17.98
CA VAL A 18 -17.53 -24.90 -16.75
C VAL A 18 -16.46 -24.92 -15.65
N SER A 19 -15.78 -26.06 -15.48
CA SER A 19 -14.70 -26.19 -14.49
C SER A 19 -13.52 -25.26 -14.78
N LEU A 20 -13.11 -25.12 -16.04
CA LEU A 20 -12.05 -24.18 -16.43
C LEU A 20 -12.42 -22.73 -16.12
N TYR A 21 -13.64 -22.29 -16.47
CA TYR A 21 -14.09 -20.95 -16.14
C TYR A 21 -14.13 -20.69 -14.63
N GLN A 22 -14.57 -21.68 -13.85
CA GLN A 22 -14.57 -21.57 -12.40
C GLN A 22 -13.14 -21.42 -11.84
N MET A 23 -12.18 -22.19 -12.34
CA MET A 23 -10.78 -22.08 -11.92
C MET A 23 -10.19 -20.69 -12.22
N ASP A 24 -10.50 -20.12 -13.38
CA ASP A 24 -10.03 -18.79 -13.77
C ASP A 24 -10.67 -17.68 -12.93
N LEU A 25 -11.97 -17.80 -12.61
CA LEU A 25 -12.64 -16.91 -11.67
C LEU A 25 -12.00 -16.97 -10.29
N ASP A 26 -11.76 -18.18 -9.77
CA ASP A 26 -11.15 -18.36 -8.45
C ASP A 26 -9.75 -17.75 -8.39
N ARG A 27 -8.94 -17.91 -9.44
CA ARG A 27 -7.61 -17.30 -9.55
C ARG A 27 -7.69 -15.76 -9.58
N THR A 28 -8.62 -15.20 -10.34
CA THR A 28 -8.80 -13.75 -10.46
C THR A 28 -9.30 -13.16 -9.13
N LEU A 29 -10.26 -13.81 -8.49
CA LEU A 29 -10.77 -13.41 -7.18
C LEU A 29 -9.69 -13.51 -6.09
N PHE A 30 -8.84 -14.54 -6.14
CA PHE A 30 -7.72 -14.66 -5.22
C PHE A 30 -6.77 -13.46 -5.33
N LEU A 31 -6.35 -13.11 -6.55
CA LEU A 31 -5.45 -11.98 -6.80
C LEU A 31 -6.06 -10.66 -6.32
N LEU A 32 -7.33 -10.41 -6.66
CA LEU A 32 -8.04 -9.20 -6.23
C LEU A 32 -8.15 -9.12 -4.70
N ARG A 33 -8.54 -10.21 -4.05
CA ARG A 33 -8.64 -10.26 -2.57
C ARG A 33 -7.29 -10.06 -1.90
N SER A 34 -6.23 -10.66 -2.45
CA SER A 34 -4.87 -10.50 -1.92
C SER A 34 -4.39 -9.04 -2.02
N TYR A 35 -4.62 -8.41 -3.18
CA TYR A 35 -4.33 -6.99 -3.39
C TYR A 35 -5.07 -6.09 -2.40
N LEU A 36 -6.39 -6.28 -2.26
CA LEU A 36 -7.22 -5.46 -1.35
C LEU A 36 -6.83 -5.66 0.12
N ARG A 37 -6.57 -6.91 0.55
CA ARG A 37 -6.12 -7.18 1.92
C ARG A 37 -4.78 -6.52 2.23
N THR A 38 -3.84 -6.60 1.29
CA THR A 38 -2.51 -5.96 1.44
C THR A 38 -2.65 -4.43 1.55
N ARG A 39 -3.55 -3.83 0.77
CA ARG A 39 -3.84 -2.39 0.86
C ARG A 39 -4.45 -2.02 2.21
N LEU A 40 -5.47 -2.74 2.67
CA LEU A 40 -6.10 -2.49 3.96
C LEU A 40 -5.11 -2.60 5.12
N GLN A 41 -4.22 -3.60 5.10
CA GLN A 41 -3.17 -3.74 6.11
C GLN A 41 -2.22 -2.52 6.14
N LYS A 42 -1.84 -2.00 4.97
CA LYS A 42 -1.01 -0.78 4.89
C LYS A 42 -1.77 0.46 5.36
N ILE A 43 -3.05 0.57 5.01
CA ILE A 43 -3.90 1.68 5.45
C ILE A 43 -4.04 1.67 6.97
N GLU A 44 -4.34 0.51 7.57
CA GLU A 44 -4.45 0.35 9.02
C GLU A 44 -3.14 0.69 9.74
N SER A 45 -1.99 0.27 9.19
CA SER A 45 -0.67 0.54 9.79
C SER A 45 -0.27 2.02 9.75
N TYR A 46 -0.75 2.76 8.75
CA TYR A 46 -0.33 4.15 8.48
C TYR A 46 -1.52 5.13 8.44
N ALA A 47 -2.61 4.83 9.12
CA ALA A 47 -3.88 5.56 9.00
C ALA A 47 -3.72 7.06 9.31
N PHE A 48 -3.08 7.39 10.45
CA PHE A 48 -2.83 8.78 10.85
C PHE A 48 -1.89 9.52 9.88
N HIS A 49 -0.88 8.84 9.32
CA HIS A 49 0.03 9.44 8.33
C HIS A 49 -0.70 9.75 7.03
N ILE A 50 -1.56 8.83 6.56
CA ILE A 50 -2.35 8.99 5.34
C ILE A 50 -3.37 10.13 5.50
N GLN A 51 -4.03 10.24 6.66
CA GLN A 51 -5.01 11.31 6.92
C GLN A 51 -4.37 12.71 6.86
N LYS A 52 -3.13 12.86 7.33
CA LYS A 52 -2.40 14.14 7.30
C LYS A 52 -1.93 14.53 5.90
N THR A 53 -1.70 13.55 5.03
CA THR A 53 -1.12 13.77 3.70
C THR A 53 -2.22 13.75 2.64
N SER A 54 -2.65 14.93 2.16
CA SER A 54 -3.73 15.09 1.18
C SER A 54 -3.53 14.26 -0.09
N ASP A 55 -2.31 14.18 -0.60
CA ASP A 55 -1.99 13.40 -1.80
C ASP A 55 -2.22 11.90 -1.60
N LEU A 56 -1.93 11.36 -0.40
CA LEU A 56 -2.16 9.95 -0.08
C LEU A 56 -3.66 9.69 0.13
N TRP A 57 -4.35 10.62 0.79
CA TRP A 57 -5.79 10.55 1.00
C TRP A 57 -6.57 10.46 -0.33
N ASN A 58 -6.15 11.27 -1.32
CA ASN A 58 -6.77 11.31 -2.64
C ASN A 58 -6.50 10.05 -3.47
N ARG A 59 -5.48 9.25 -3.14
CA ARG A 59 -5.18 7.96 -3.79
C ARG A 59 -6.06 6.81 -3.27
N LEU A 60 -6.79 7.01 -2.18
CA LEU A 60 -7.69 6.00 -1.61
C LEU A 60 -9.02 5.96 -2.36
N SER A 61 -9.60 4.77 -2.46
CA SER A 61 -11.00 4.63 -2.87
C SER A 61 -11.96 5.17 -1.80
N LYS A 62 -13.21 5.47 -2.18
CA LYS A 62 -14.23 5.98 -1.24
C LYS A 62 -14.50 5.02 -0.07
N GLN A 63 -14.43 3.71 -0.32
CA GLN A 63 -14.61 2.70 0.72
C GLN A 63 -13.41 2.65 1.67
N GLU A 64 -12.19 2.78 1.13
CA GLU A 64 -10.97 2.84 1.93
C GLU A 64 -10.89 4.11 2.78
N GLN A 65 -11.34 5.26 2.27
CA GLN A 65 -11.41 6.51 3.05
C GLN A 65 -12.33 6.33 4.28
N LYS A 66 -13.54 5.78 4.07
CA LYS A 66 -14.47 5.46 5.16
C LYS A 66 -13.91 4.45 6.16
N PHE A 67 -13.16 3.45 5.68
CA PHE A 67 -12.48 2.49 6.55
C PHE A 67 -11.38 3.18 7.37
N THR A 68 -10.60 4.07 6.75
CA THR A 68 -9.51 4.81 7.41
C THR A 68 -10.06 5.74 8.50
N GLU A 69 -11.11 6.50 8.22
CA GLU A 69 -11.81 7.34 9.21
C GLU A 69 -12.23 6.52 10.43
N ARG A 70 -12.92 5.39 10.22
CA ARG A 70 -13.36 4.52 11.31
C ARG A 70 -12.21 3.93 12.12
N CYS A 71 -11.14 3.51 11.44
CA CYS A 71 -9.97 2.94 12.09
C CYS A 71 -9.29 3.97 13.01
N ILE A 72 -9.22 5.23 12.58
CA ILE A 72 -8.70 6.34 13.37
C ILE A 72 -9.61 6.59 14.58
N ASP A 73 -10.92 6.75 14.36
CA ASP A 73 -11.89 7.00 15.43
C ASP A 73 -11.86 5.89 16.51
N ASP A 74 -11.85 4.62 16.07
CA ASP A 74 -11.82 3.46 16.96
C ASP A 74 -10.52 3.42 17.77
N MET A 75 -9.38 3.73 17.13
CA MET A 75 -8.08 3.74 17.79
C MET A 75 -7.94 4.90 18.78
N GLU A 76 -8.39 6.09 18.42
CA GLU A 76 -8.43 7.25 19.31
C GLU A 76 -9.28 6.98 20.55
N GLN A 77 -10.49 6.46 20.34
CA GLN A 77 -11.40 6.11 21.43
C GLN A 77 -10.80 5.03 22.34
N HIS A 78 -10.19 4.00 21.76
CA HIS A 78 -9.56 2.92 22.52
C HIS A 78 -8.39 3.43 23.38
N LEU A 79 -7.52 4.25 22.81
CA LEU A 79 -6.36 4.81 23.53
C LEU A 79 -6.80 5.75 24.65
N ASP A 80 -7.80 6.60 24.40
CA ASP A 80 -8.32 7.54 25.40
C ASP A 80 -8.93 6.82 26.61
N GLN A 81 -9.81 5.85 26.35
CA GLN A 81 -10.46 5.07 27.41
C GLN A 81 -9.48 4.18 28.19
N SER A 82 -8.49 3.60 27.50
CA SER A 82 -7.57 2.65 28.11
C SER A 82 -6.51 3.34 28.96
N VAL A 83 -5.85 4.37 28.41
CA VAL A 83 -4.63 4.95 28.99
C VAL A 83 -4.64 6.48 29.00
N LEU A 84 -4.91 7.16 27.89
CA LEU A 84 -4.60 8.60 27.77
C LEU A 84 -5.39 9.48 28.74
N SER A 85 -6.65 9.15 29.01
CA SER A 85 -7.48 9.86 30.00
C SER A 85 -6.87 9.85 31.42
N LYS A 86 -6.08 8.82 31.74
CA LYS A 86 -5.43 8.61 33.04
C LYS A 86 -4.04 9.27 33.14
N LEU A 87 -3.50 9.74 32.02
CA LEU A 87 -2.18 10.38 31.98
C LEU A 87 -2.25 11.86 32.41
N PRO A 88 -1.14 12.44 32.90
CA PRO A 88 -1.04 13.88 33.16
C PRO A 88 -1.30 14.70 31.88
N HIS A 89 -1.76 15.95 32.03
CA HIS A 89 -2.20 16.81 30.91
C HIS A 89 -1.19 16.89 29.75
N GLY A 90 0.12 16.88 30.04
CA GLY A 90 1.17 16.94 29.03
C GLY A 90 1.33 15.69 28.15
N PHE A 91 0.65 14.58 28.45
CA PHE A 91 0.87 13.27 27.81
C PHE A 91 -0.43 12.63 27.28
N LYS A 92 -1.51 13.41 27.15
CA LYS A 92 -2.82 12.89 26.73
C LYS A 92 -2.99 12.75 25.21
N SER A 93 -2.02 13.18 24.42
CA SER A 93 -2.10 13.11 22.96
C SER A 93 -1.75 11.71 22.45
N HIS A 94 -2.48 11.23 21.44
CA HIS A 94 -2.12 10.04 20.67
C HIS A 94 -1.17 10.34 19.50
N LEU A 95 -0.98 11.63 19.15
CA LEU A 95 -0.13 12.07 18.04
C LEU A 95 1.26 12.53 18.50
N LYS A 96 1.38 12.96 19.76
CA LYS A 96 2.57 13.57 20.33
C LYS A 96 3.01 12.87 21.61
N GLN A 97 4.31 12.65 21.75
CA GLN A 97 4.89 12.07 22.96
C GLN A 97 4.70 12.99 24.17
N SER A 98 4.77 14.31 23.97
CA SER A 98 4.48 15.28 25.02
C SER A 98 3.89 16.58 24.47
N SER A 99 3.32 17.40 25.34
CA SER A 99 2.88 18.76 25.02
C SER A 99 3.99 19.70 24.57
N LEU A 100 5.26 19.32 24.80
CA LEU A 100 6.43 20.06 24.33
C LEU A 100 6.88 19.63 22.92
N SER A 101 6.34 18.53 22.38
CA SER A 101 6.67 18.05 21.04
C SER A 101 6.15 19.04 19.98
N LEU A 102 7.08 19.52 19.16
CA LEU A 102 6.79 20.50 18.10
C LEU A 102 6.01 19.89 16.94
N ALA A 103 6.29 18.62 16.64
CA ALA A 103 5.65 17.84 15.58
C ALA A 103 4.96 16.61 16.19
N ASP A 104 4.19 15.92 15.35
CA ASP A 104 3.52 14.67 15.72
C ASP A 104 4.49 13.49 15.61
N ASP A 105 5.33 13.36 16.63
CA ASP A 105 6.45 12.42 16.74
C ASP A 105 6.04 10.97 17.07
N MET A 106 4.75 10.72 17.35
CA MET A 106 4.22 9.39 17.62
C MET A 106 3.50 8.75 16.42
N VAL A 107 3.40 9.46 15.29
CA VAL A 107 2.80 8.91 14.08
C VAL A 107 3.87 8.24 13.23
N PRO A 108 3.76 6.92 12.96
CA PRO A 108 4.76 6.21 12.17
C PRO A 108 4.70 6.63 10.70
N ASP A 109 5.86 6.94 10.14
CA ASP A 109 6.03 7.22 8.71
C ASP A 109 6.46 5.96 7.93
N PRO A 110 6.03 5.79 6.67
CA PRO A 110 6.51 4.71 5.82
C PRO A 110 8.02 4.81 5.55
N GLN A 111 8.74 3.69 5.70
CA GLN A 111 10.18 3.62 5.44
C GLN A 111 10.48 3.56 3.94
N LEU A 112 10.68 4.71 3.30
CA LEU A 112 10.95 4.78 1.86
C LEU A 112 12.39 4.40 1.49
N ASP A 113 13.33 4.47 2.43
CA ASP A 113 14.74 4.13 2.19
C ASP A 113 15.00 2.61 2.21
N GLN A 114 13.95 1.80 2.37
CA GLN A 114 14.06 0.34 2.34
C GLN A 114 14.47 -0.15 0.94
N TYR A 115 15.45 -1.05 0.89
CA TYR A 115 15.86 -1.71 -0.35
C TYR A 115 14.78 -2.69 -0.83
N VAL A 116 14.44 -2.60 -2.11
CA VAL A 116 13.49 -3.48 -2.78
C VAL A 116 14.15 -4.13 -3.99
N ILE A 117 13.75 -5.36 -4.30
CA ILE A 117 14.17 -6.03 -5.53
C ILE A 117 13.27 -5.53 -6.66
N CYS A 118 13.89 -5.08 -7.74
CA CYS A 118 13.16 -4.53 -8.87
C CYS A 118 13.81 -4.93 -10.20
N ARG A 119 12.99 -4.91 -11.25
CA ARG A 119 13.41 -5.18 -12.62
C ARG A 119 12.95 -4.06 -13.54
N SER A 120 13.84 -3.58 -14.41
CA SER A 120 13.46 -2.60 -15.42
C SER A 120 12.87 -3.27 -16.66
N LYS A 121 11.81 -2.68 -17.23
CA LYS A 121 11.23 -3.14 -18.51
C LYS A 121 12.05 -2.72 -19.72
N ARG A 122 12.88 -1.69 -19.57
CA ARG A 122 13.66 -1.08 -20.65
C ARG A 122 15.00 -0.56 -20.13
N PHE A 123 15.91 -0.27 -21.03
CA PHE A 123 17.15 0.42 -20.69
C PHE A 123 16.82 1.84 -20.19
N LEU A 124 17.25 2.18 -18.97
CA LEU A 124 17.05 3.51 -18.37
C LEU A 124 18.35 4.32 -18.31
N GLY A 125 19.48 3.75 -18.70
CA GLY A 125 20.76 4.42 -18.69
C GLY A 125 21.33 4.64 -17.28
N SER A 126 22.27 5.56 -17.18
CA SER A 126 22.88 5.99 -15.92
C SER A 126 21.85 6.70 -15.03
N PHE A 127 21.40 6.00 -14.00
CA PHE A 127 20.46 6.48 -13.01
C PHE A 127 21.18 6.83 -11.71
N GLN A 128 20.96 8.04 -11.22
CA GLN A 128 21.53 8.50 -9.97
C GLN A 128 20.62 8.07 -8.81
N LEU A 129 21.15 7.27 -7.88
CA LEU A 129 20.38 6.71 -6.77
C LEU A 129 20.11 7.73 -5.67
N ASP A 130 21.00 8.70 -5.47
CA ASP A 130 20.88 9.70 -4.42
C ASP A 130 21.60 11.02 -4.74
N ASP A 131 21.27 12.05 -3.97
CA ASP A 131 21.92 13.36 -4.04
C ASP A 131 23.31 13.36 -3.36
N SER A 132 23.75 12.22 -2.80
CA SER A 132 25.02 12.08 -2.05
C SER A 132 26.25 12.07 -2.96
N GLY A 133 26.06 12.02 -4.27
CA GLY A 133 27.16 12.02 -5.25
C GLY A 133 27.79 10.64 -5.48
N GLU A 134 27.08 9.56 -5.16
CA GLU A 134 27.51 8.20 -5.52
C GLU A 134 27.52 8.02 -7.05
N GLU A 135 28.32 7.05 -7.52
CA GLU A 135 28.41 6.77 -8.95
C GLU A 135 27.04 6.32 -9.50
N PRO A 136 26.60 6.89 -10.64
CA PRO A 136 25.32 6.54 -11.21
C PRO A 136 25.33 5.09 -11.66
N VAL A 137 24.26 4.36 -11.33
CA VAL A 137 24.10 2.96 -11.70
C VAL A 137 23.45 2.87 -13.07
N ASN A 138 24.06 2.13 -13.99
CA ASN A 138 23.45 1.90 -15.29
C ASN A 138 22.36 0.81 -15.17
N ILE A 139 21.10 1.17 -15.41
CA ILE A 139 19.97 0.27 -15.30
C ILE A 139 19.65 -0.33 -16.68
N GLU A 140 20.03 -1.59 -16.84
CA GLU A 140 19.81 -2.43 -18.00
C GLU A 140 18.40 -3.02 -18.02
N ALA A 141 17.92 -3.36 -19.21
CA ALA A 141 16.62 -3.98 -19.38
C ALA A 141 16.63 -5.43 -18.89
N ASN A 142 15.59 -5.83 -18.14
CA ASN A 142 15.37 -7.17 -17.59
C ASN A 142 16.35 -7.64 -16.50
N ASP A 143 17.35 -6.84 -16.14
CA ASP A 143 18.25 -7.12 -15.03
C ASP A 143 17.58 -6.83 -13.68
N LEU A 144 18.01 -7.58 -12.66
CA LEU A 144 17.53 -7.45 -11.29
C LEU A 144 18.46 -6.55 -10.49
N TYR A 145 17.85 -5.61 -9.77
CA TYR A 145 18.56 -4.68 -8.90
C TYR A 145 17.95 -4.69 -7.52
N ALA A 146 18.77 -4.44 -6.50
CA ALA A 146 18.32 -4.13 -5.15
C ALA A 146 18.61 -2.66 -4.89
N LEU A 147 17.58 -1.80 -4.91
CA LEU A 147 17.71 -0.35 -4.81
C LEU A 147 16.78 0.21 -3.74
N PRO A 148 17.11 1.35 -3.10
CA PRO A 148 16.19 2.04 -2.19
C PRO A 148 14.89 2.43 -2.91
N TYR A 149 13.74 2.12 -2.32
CA TYR A 149 12.44 2.42 -2.94
C TYR A 149 12.25 3.91 -3.22
N LYS A 150 12.74 4.78 -2.33
CA LYS A 150 12.69 6.25 -2.46
C LYS A 150 13.22 6.73 -3.80
N SER A 151 14.36 6.20 -4.24
CA SER A 151 15.05 6.59 -5.46
C SER A 151 14.27 6.17 -6.70
N ILE A 152 13.70 4.96 -6.70
CA ILE A 152 13.01 4.38 -7.86
C ILE A 152 11.50 4.64 -7.87
N LYS A 153 10.93 5.27 -6.83
CA LYS A 153 9.49 5.50 -6.70
C LYS A 153 8.85 6.13 -7.95
N PRO A 154 9.40 7.19 -8.59
CA PRO A 154 8.80 7.76 -9.80
C PRO A 154 8.81 6.80 -11.00
N LEU A 155 9.82 5.92 -11.08
CA LEU A 155 9.95 4.92 -12.14
C LEU A 155 8.94 3.78 -11.95
N VAL A 156 8.64 3.43 -10.69
CA VAL A 156 7.56 2.50 -10.34
C VAL A 156 6.20 3.10 -10.65
N GLU A 157 5.96 4.37 -10.26
CA GLU A 157 4.67 5.07 -10.53
C GLU A 157 4.41 5.25 -12.04
N SER A 158 5.47 5.44 -12.84
CA SER A 158 5.37 5.50 -14.32
C SER A 158 5.38 4.13 -15.00
N GLY A 159 5.48 3.03 -14.25
CA GLY A 159 5.42 1.67 -14.76
C GLY A 159 6.66 1.19 -15.53
N GLN A 160 7.79 1.92 -15.43
CA GLN A 160 9.05 1.60 -16.09
C GLN A 160 9.82 0.50 -15.36
N ILE A 161 9.66 0.45 -14.03
CA ILE A 161 10.23 -0.56 -13.15
C ILE A 161 9.10 -1.34 -12.50
N ASP A 162 9.25 -2.67 -12.48
CA ASP A 162 8.39 -3.57 -11.70
C ASP A 162 9.12 -4.00 -10.42
N LEU A 163 8.39 -4.03 -9.31
CA LEU A 163 8.84 -4.67 -8.07
C LEU A 163 8.63 -6.18 -8.20
N ILE A 164 9.56 -6.97 -7.66
CA ILE A 164 9.53 -8.44 -7.70
C ILE A 164 9.11 -9.02 -6.36
#